data_AF-A0A261UTN7-F1
#
_entry.id   AF-A0A261UTN7-F1
#
_cell.length_a   1.000
_cell.length_b   1.000
_cell.length_c   1.000
_cell.angle_alpha   90.00
_cell.angle_beta   90.00
_cell.angle_gamma   90.00
#
_symmetry.space_group_name_H-M   'P 1'
#
loop_
_entity.id
_entity.type
_entity.pdbx_description
1 polymer ?
#
loop_
_entity_poly.entity_id
_entity_poly.type
_entity_poly.pdbx_seq_one_letter_code
_entity_poly.pdbx_strand_id
1 'polypeptide(L)'
;MIYPIPESLQDSHDGDEWAIGALLGGRVVALRYISDIAPHIALEAQPITEWLHSDPLELRELHALGPVGVGLVGTDGIALKWLQEPVKSSNLLR
;
A
#
# COMPACT_ATOMS: atom_id res chain seq x y z
N MET A 1 -3.57 11.23 -5.90
CA MET A 1 -4.88 11.31 -5.22
C MET A 1 -4.64 10.94 -3.77
N ILE A 2 -5.29 11.62 -2.82
CA ILE A 2 -5.16 11.31 -1.38
C ILE A 2 -6.34 10.45 -0.98
N TYR A 3 -6.06 9.34 -0.30
CA TYR A 3 -7.08 8.42 0.21
C TYR A 3 -7.14 8.53 1.73
N PRO A 4 -8.33 8.77 2.31
CA PRO A 4 -8.46 8.91 3.75
C PRO A 4 -8.12 7.60 4.45
N ILE A 5 -7.33 7.70 5.51
CA ILE A 5 -7.01 6.59 6.41
C ILE A 5 -7.97 6.69 7.60
N PRO A 6 -8.78 5.65 7.90
CA PRO A 6 -9.58 5.60 9.11
C PRO A 6 -8.73 5.78 10.37
N GLU A 7 -9.23 6.50 11.38
CA GLU A 7 -8.53 6.70 12.66
C GLU A 7 -8.06 5.39 13.30
N SER A 8 -8.83 4.30 13.14
CA SER A 8 -8.46 2.97 13.64
C SER A 8 -7.24 2.34 12.98
N LEU A 9 -6.82 2.87 11.82
CA LEU A 9 -5.64 2.45 11.06
C LEU A 9 -4.52 3.49 11.09
N GLN A 10 -4.78 4.68 11.64
CA GLN A 10 -3.73 5.67 11.89
C GLN A 10 -2.96 5.18 13.11
N ASP A 11 -1.74 4.70 12.87
CA ASP A 11 -0.80 4.48 13.97
C ASP A 11 -0.28 5.83 14.47
N SER A 12 0.30 5.82 15.66
CA SER A 12 0.90 6.97 16.36
C SER A 12 2.13 7.60 15.67
N HIS A 13 2.37 7.27 14.40
CA HIS A 13 3.50 7.76 13.63
C HIS A 13 3.30 9.23 13.24
N ASP A 14 4.05 10.10 13.91
CA ASP A 14 4.11 11.55 13.69
C ASP A 14 5.01 11.88 12.48
N GLY A 15 4.52 11.70 11.25
CA GLY A 15 5.22 12.23 10.08
C GLY A 15 4.85 11.62 8.73
N ASP A 16 5.46 12.19 7.69
CA ASP A 16 5.35 11.70 6.32
C ASP A 16 6.13 10.38 6.17
N GLU A 17 5.42 9.26 6.09
CA GLU A 17 6.03 7.93 6.02
C GLU A 17 5.50 7.10 4.84
N TRP A 18 6.38 6.31 4.21
CA TRP A 18 5.98 5.42 3.13
C TRP A 18 5.20 4.22 3.65
N ALA A 19 4.05 3.95 3.02
CA ALA A 19 3.22 2.80 3.35
C ALA A 19 2.60 2.18 2.09
N ILE A 20 2.25 0.90 2.20
CA ILE A 20 1.31 0.24 1.30
C ILE A 20 -0.10 0.27 1.89
N GLY A 21 -1.08 0.58 1.05
CA GLY A 21 -2.49 0.70 1.41
C GLY A 21 -3.37 -0.10 0.47
N ALA A 22 -4.22 -0.96 1.02
CA ALA A 22 -5.30 -1.59 0.27
C ALA A 22 -6.53 -0.67 0.24
N LEU A 23 -7.15 -0.55 -0.93
CA LEU A 23 -8.30 0.31 -1.17
C LEU A 23 -9.57 -0.50 -1.37
N LEU A 24 -10.67 -0.06 -0.74
CA LEU A 24 -12.01 -0.55 -1.03
C LEU A 24 -12.99 0.62 -1.01
N GLY A 25 -13.75 0.81 -2.09
CA GLY A 25 -14.71 1.92 -2.19
C GLY A 25 -14.07 3.31 -2.07
N GLY A 26 -12.82 3.48 -2.51
CA GLY A 26 -12.10 4.75 -2.46
C GLY A 26 -11.57 5.14 -1.06
N ARG A 27 -11.45 4.18 -0.14
CA ARG A 27 -10.89 4.39 1.20
C ARG A 27 -9.83 3.34 1.51
N VAL A 28 -8.89 3.67 2.39
CA VAL A 28 -7.91 2.70 2.90
C VAL A 28 -8.60 1.76 3.87
N VAL A 29 -8.46 0.45 3.67
CA VAL A 29 -9.02 -0.60 4.55
C VAL A 29 -7.94 -1.45 5.23
N ALA A 30 -6.71 -1.37 4.75
CA ALA A 30 -5.53 -1.90 5.43
C ALA A 30 -4.32 -1.04 5.06
N LEU A 31 -3.42 -0.86 6.03
CA LEU A 31 -2.22 -0.05 5.91
C LEU A 31 -1.04 -0.82 6.52
N ARG A 32 0.13 -0.78 5.88
CA ARG A 32 1.40 -1.27 6.43
C ARG A 32 2.51 -0.30 6.07
N TYR A 33 3.26 0.17 7.06
CA TYR A 33 4.42 1.01 6.80
C TYR A 33 5.55 0.17 6.21
N ILE A 34 6.29 0.74 5.27
CA ILE A 34 7.40 0.07 4.60
C ILE A 34 8.53 -0.23 5.59
N SER A 35 8.75 0.65 6.55
CA SER A 35 9.72 0.49 7.64
C SER A 35 9.49 -0.78 8.46
N ASP A 36 8.23 -1.18 8.67
CA ASP A 36 7.87 -2.36 9.45
C ASP A 36 8.05 -3.66 8.66
N ILE A 37 7.61 -3.67 7.40
CA ILE A 37 7.55 -4.89 6.58
C ILE A 37 8.79 -5.14 5.73
N ALA A 38 9.54 -4.08 5.43
CA ALA A 38 10.76 -4.14 4.63
C ALA A 38 11.85 -3.23 5.22
N PRO A 39 12.27 -3.45 6.49
CA PRO A 39 13.21 -2.57 7.20
C PRO A 39 14.60 -2.45 6.55
N HIS A 40 14.91 -3.32 5.59
CA HIS A 40 16.18 -3.36 4.87
C HIS A 40 16.19 -2.49 3.62
N ILE A 41 15.05 -1.96 3.16
CA ILE A 41 14.99 -1.11 1.98
C ILE A 41 15.14 0.36 2.37
N ALA A 42 15.84 1.14 1.55
CA ALA A 42 15.88 2.57 1.71
C ALA A 42 14.48 3.17 1.43
N LEU A 43 14.03 4.10 2.28
CA LEU A 43 12.71 4.73 2.20
C LEU A 43 12.65 5.83 1.13
N GLU A 44 13.00 5.45 -0.09
CA GLU A 44 13.03 6.30 -1.27
C GLU A 44 12.20 5.68 -2.40
N ALA A 45 11.68 6.51 -3.31
CA ALA A 45 10.73 6.05 -4.33
C ALA A 45 11.27 4.91 -5.22
N GLN A 46 12.55 4.97 -5.61
CA GLN A 46 13.15 3.98 -6.50
C GLN A 46 13.34 2.60 -5.82
N PRO A 47 14.02 2.49 -4.65
CA PRO A 47 14.12 1.23 -3.91
C PRO A 47 12.75 0.61 -3.57
N ILE A 48 11.77 1.44 -3.19
CA ILE A 48 10.40 0.97 -2.93
C ILE A 48 9.78 0.38 -4.20
N THR A 49 9.94 1.04 -5.35
CA THR A 49 9.42 0.56 -6.63
C THR A 49 10.07 -0.76 -7.05
N GLU A 50 11.39 -0.89 -6.86
CA GLU A 50 12.12 -2.14 -7.12
C GLU A 50 11.65 -3.28 -6.21
N TRP A 51 11.46 -3.00 -4.93
CA TRP A 51 10.92 -3.96 -3.97
C TRP A 51 9.51 -4.40 -4.36
N LEU A 52 8.62 -3.47 -4.76
CA LEU A 52 7.27 -3.82 -5.21
C LEU A 52 7.28 -4.71 -6.46
N HIS A 53 8.19 -4.47 -7.41
CA HIS A 53 8.34 -5.33 -8.60
C HIS A 53 8.85 -6.74 -8.29
N SER A 54 9.46 -6.96 -7.12
CA SER A 54 9.82 -8.30 -6.65
C SER A 54 8.62 -9.12 -6.16
N ASP A 55 7.42 -8.51 -6.13
CA ASP A 55 6.15 -9.12 -5.72
C ASP A 55 6.22 -9.73 -4.30
N PRO A 56 6.43 -8.87 -3.27
CA PRO A 56 6.61 -9.29 -1.90
C PRO A 56 5.30 -9.88 -1.32
N LEU A 57 5.43 -10.76 -0.33
CA LEU A 57 4.30 -11.49 0.25
C LEU A 57 3.23 -10.53 0.80
N GLU A 58 3.66 -9.46 1.44
CA GLU A 58 2.79 -8.45 2.06
C GLU A 58 1.91 -7.74 1.02
N LEU A 59 2.45 -7.50 -0.18
CA LEU A 59 1.68 -6.94 -1.30
C LEU A 59 0.60 -7.93 -1.77
N ARG A 60 0.93 -9.22 -1.86
CA ARG A 60 -0.02 -10.28 -2.27
C ARG A 60 -1.16 -10.44 -1.27
N GLU A 61 -0.87 -10.42 0.03
CA GLU A 61 -1.89 -10.52 1.07
C GLU A 61 -2.88 -9.35 1.03
N LEU A 62 -2.37 -8.13 0.83
CA LEU A 62 -3.23 -6.94 0.70
C LEU A 62 -4.10 -6.96 -0.55
N HIS A 63 -3.63 -7.59 -1.64
CA HIS A 63 -4.43 -7.73 -2.87
C HIS A 63 -5.71 -8.55 -2.67
N ALA A 64 -5.81 -9.37 -1.62
CA ALA A 64 -7.04 -10.07 -1.26
C ALA A 64 -8.16 -9.10 -0.81
N LEU A 65 -7.81 -7.88 -0.40
CA LEU A 65 -8.75 -6.87 0.10
C LEU A 65 -9.20 -5.88 -0.99
N GLY A 66 -8.42 -5.73 -2.06
CA GLY A 66 -8.71 -4.80 -3.16
C GLY A 66 -7.45 -4.34 -3.91
N PRO A 67 -7.56 -3.26 -4.71
CA PRO A 67 -6.41 -2.58 -5.30
C PRO A 67 -5.44 -2.14 -4.21
N VAL A 68 -4.14 -2.31 -4.43
CA VAL A 68 -3.10 -1.94 -3.47
C VAL A 68 -2.22 -0.87 -4.09
N GLY A 69 -1.96 0.18 -3.34
CA GLY A 69 -1.04 1.24 -3.75
C GLY A 69 0.01 1.52 -2.70
N VAL A 70 1.05 2.24 -3.12
CA VAL A 70 2.11 2.74 -2.23
C VAL A 70 2.10 4.27 -2.27
N GLY A 71 2.35 4.90 -1.13
CA GLY A 71 2.36 6.35 -1.04
C GLY A 71 2.92 6.85 0.28
N LEU A 72 2.98 8.17 0.38
CA LEU A 72 3.32 8.86 1.62
C LEU A 72 2.04 9.04 2.44
N VAL A 73 2.05 8.54 3.66
CA VAL A 73 1.05 8.80 4.69
C VAL A 73 1.32 10.17 5.27
N GLY A 74 0.31 11.01 5.37
CA GLY A 74 0.36 12.27 6.10
C GLY A 74 -0.98 12.53 6.79
N THR A 75 -1.16 13.75 7.29
CA THR A 75 -2.32 14.12 8.13
C THR A 75 -3.67 13.91 7.45
N ASP A 76 -3.75 14.12 6.13
CA ASP A 76 -4.98 13.99 5.34
C ASP A 76 -5.26 12.56 4.84
N GLY A 77 -4.35 11.61 5.11
CA GLY A 77 -4.39 10.24 4.62
C GLY A 77 -3.17 9.88 3.77
N ILE A 78 -3.31 8.91 2.88
CA ILE A 78 -2.21 8.44 2.03
C ILE A 78 -2.25 9.04 0.63
N ALA A 79 -1.18 9.73 0.24
CA ALA A 79 -0.96 10.25 -1.10
C ALA A 79 -0.30 9.19 -1.99
N LEU A 80 -1.12 8.35 -2.63
CA LEU A 80 -0.62 7.27 -3.49
C LEU A 80 0.18 7.79 -4.68
N LYS A 81 1.35 7.18 -4.89
CA LYS A 81 2.27 7.43 -6.02
C LYS A 81 2.24 6.31 -7.05
N TRP A 82 1.84 5.11 -6.62
CA TRP A 82 1.66 3.94 -7.47
C TRP A 82 0.46 3.13 -6.97
N LEU A 83 -0.26 2.51 -7.90
CA LEU A 83 -1.47 1.73 -7.63
C LEU A 83 -1.50 0.53 -8.58
N GLN A 84 -1.72 -0.66 -8.02
CA GLN A 84 -1.88 -1.90 -8.75
C GLN A 84 -3.27 -2.48 -8.46
N GLU A 85 -3.98 -2.82 -9.54
CA GLU A 85 -5.22 -3.58 -9.46
C GLU A 85 -4.93 -5.04 -9.07
N PRO A 86 -5.83 -5.70 -8.32
CA PRO A 86 -5.67 -7.12 -8.06
C PRO A 86 -5.65 -7.87 -9.40
N VAL A 87 -4.78 -8.87 -9.51
CA VAL A 87 -4.78 -9.76 -10.67
C VAL A 87 -6.12 -10.48 -10.69
N LYS A 88 -7.03 -10.06 -11.57
CA LYS A 88 -8.27 -10.79 -11.83
C LYS A 88 -7.83 -12.14 -12.36
N SER A 89 -8.06 -13.20 -11.59
CA SER A 89 -7.98 -14.55 -12.13
C SER A 89 -8.96 -14.61 -13.29
N SER A 90 -8.47 -14.46 -14.52
CA SER A 90 -9.28 -14.68 -15.70
C SER A 90 -9.82 -16.10 -15.57
N ASN A 91 -11.15 -16.22 -15.57
CA ASN A 91 -11.84 -17.51 -15.65
C ASN A 91 -11.25 -18.30 -16.83
N LEU A 92 -10.30 -19.18 -16.53
CA LEU A 92 -9.95 -20.31 -17.38
C LEU A 92 -11.02 -21.37 -17.13
N LEU A 93 -12.24 -21.07 -17.58
CA LEU A 93 -13.20 -22.09 -17.93
C LEU A 93 -12.98 -22.36 -19.42
N ARG A 94 -12.15 -23.36 -19.70
CA ARG A 94 -12.21 -24.17 -20.93
C ARG A 94 -12.25 -25.62 -20.52
#